data_AF-A0A5A9ZLA0-F1
#
_entry.id   AF-A0A5A9ZLA0-F1
#
_cell.length_a   1.000
_cell.length_b   1.000
_cell.length_c   1.000
_cell.angle_alpha   90.00
_cell.angle_beta   90.00
_cell.angle_gamma   90.00
#
_symmetry.space_group_name_H-M   'P 1'
#
loop_
_entity.id
_entity.type
_entity.pdbx_description
1 polymer ?
#
loop_
_entity_poly.entity_id
_entity_poly.type
_entity_poly.pdbx_seq_one_letter_code
_entity_poly.pdbx_strand_id
1 'polypeptide(L)' 'MTKIVARVSPRQWAGLIIAILAIVFVLMNRGEIPINLFGVQVTGPAWVLLLLVFLVGWLVGVLTNRRSRK' A
#
# COMPACT_ATOMS: atom_id res chain seq x y z
N MET A 1 21.44 11.04 -22.45
CA MET A 1 20.64 10.24 -21.48
C MET A 1 19.80 11.08 -20.50
N THR A 2 19.61 12.39 -20.69
CA THR A 2 18.95 13.27 -19.68
C THR A 2 17.51 13.70 -20.01
N LYS A 3 16.97 13.38 -21.19
CA LYS A 3 15.65 13.90 -21.62
C LYS A 3 14.43 13.18 -21.01
N ILE A 4 14.63 12.03 -20.35
CA ILE A 4 13.54 11.22 -19.77
C ILE A 4 13.21 11.68 -18.35
N VAL A 5 14.23 11.99 -17.54
CA VAL A 5 14.08 12.41 -16.13
C VAL A 5 13.34 13.75 -16.02
N ALA A 6 13.54 14.65 -16.99
CA ALA A 6 12.94 15.99 -17.02
C ALA A 6 11.41 16.00 -17.29
N ARG A 7 10.80 14.86 -17.69
CA ARG A 7 9.36 14.75 -17.95
C ARG A 7 8.57 14.08 -16.83
N VAL A 8 9.24 13.61 -15.78
CA VAL A 8 8.58 12.90 -14.67
C VAL A 8 8.06 13.93 -13.68
N SER A 9 6.73 14.04 -13.57
CA SER A 9 6.09 14.95 -12.62
C SER A 9 6.42 14.55 -11.17
N PRO A 10 6.36 15.50 -10.20
CA PRO A 10 6.57 15.18 -8.78
C PRO A 10 5.65 14.06 -8.27
N ARG A 11 4.44 13.95 -8.82
CA ARG A 11 3.49 12.87 -8.50
C ARG A 11 3.98 11.51 -8.95
N GLN A 12 4.60 11.42 -10.12
CA GLN A 12 5.17 10.16 -10.63
C GLN A 12 6.39 9.74 -9.82
N TRP A 13 7.23 10.69 -9.41
CA TRP A 13 8.34 10.42 -8.48
C TRP A 13 7.85 9.94 -7.11
N ALA A 14 6.83 10.59 -6.55
CA ALA A 14 6.21 10.14 -5.30
C ALA A 14 5.65 8.72 -5.44
N GLY A 15 4.94 8.44 -6.55
CA GLY A 15 4.43 7.09 -6.85
C GLY A 15 5.53 6.04 -6.94
N LEU A 16 6.65 6.36 -7.58
CA LEU A 16 7.82 5.48 -7.68
C LEU A 16 8.44 5.19 -6.30
N ILE A 17 8.63 6.24 -5.49
CA ILE A 17 9.18 6.10 -4.12
C ILE A 17 8.26 5.22 -3.27
N ILE A 18 6.94 5.47 -3.32
CA ILE A 18 5.95 4.66 -2.59
C ILE A 18 6.00 3.20 -3.06
N ALA A 19 6.10 2.94 -4.36
CA ALA A 19 6.20 1.59 -4.90
C ALA A 19 7.46 0.86 -4.39
N ILE A 20 8.61 1.54 -4.37
CA ILE A 20 9.86 0.98 -3.84
C ILE A 20 9.71 0.67 -2.35
N LEU A 21 9.19 1.61 -1.57
CA LEU A 21 8.95 1.41 -0.14
C LEU A 21 8.00 0.24 0.14
N ALA A 22 6.93 0.10 -0.66
CA ALA A 22 6.01 -1.02 -0.55
C ALA A 22 6.69 -2.37 -0.83
N ILE A 23 7.54 -2.44 -1.86
CA ILE A 23 8.33 -3.65 -2.14
C ILE A 23 9.24 -3.98 -0.97
N VAL A 24 10.05 -3.01 -0.51
CA VAL A 24 10.96 -3.21 0.63
C VAL A 24 10.20 -3.67 1.88
N PHE A 25 9.06 -3.04 2.16
CA PHE A 25 8.19 -3.40 3.26
C PHE A 25 7.72 -4.88 3.16
N VAL A 26 7.28 -5.33 1.99
CA VAL A 26 6.90 -6.74 1.77
C VAL A 26 8.10 -7.66 1.99
N LEU A 27 9.26 -7.34 1.41
CA LEU A 27 10.46 -8.18 1.50
C LEU A 27 10.97 -8.32 2.95
N MET A 28 10.94 -7.23 3.72
CA MET A 28 11.38 -7.18 5.12
C MET A 28 10.41 -7.89 6.07
N ASN A 29 9.10 -7.82 5.81
CA ASN A 29 8.07 -8.33 6.72
C ASN A 29 7.55 -9.71 6.33
N ARG A 30 8.39 -10.56 5.73
CA ARG A 30 8.02 -11.95 5.37
C ARG A 30 7.98 -12.92 6.54
N GLY A 31 8.51 -12.53 7.69
CA GLY A 31 8.43 -13.34 8.90
C GLY A 31 6.99 -13.58 9.32
N GLU A 32 6.69 -14.82 9.66
CA GLU A 32 5.39 -15.19 10.21
C GLU A 32 5.28 -14.73 11.66
N ILE A 33 4.26 -13.94 11.97
CA ILE A 33 3.95 -13.49 13.32
C ILE A 33 2.56 -13.98 13.72
N PRO A 34 2.34 -14.32 15.00
CA PRO A 34 1.01 -14.58 15.51
C PRO A 34 0.23 -13.27 15.58
N ILE A 35 -0.96 -13.24 14.98
CA ILE A 35 -1.86 -12.10 14.93
C ILE A 35 -3.21 -12.52 15.53
N ASN A 36 -3.75 -11.79 16.50
CA ASN A 36 -5.08 -12.06 17.04
C ASN A 36 -6.11 -11.23 16.26
N LEU A 37 -6.90 -11.91 15.43
CA LEU A 37 -7.96 -11.32 14.61
C LEU A 37 -9.31 -11.71 15.20
N PHE A 38 -9.99 -10.74 15.84
CA PHE A 38 -11.33 -10.94 16.38
C PHE A 38 -11.46 -12.15 17.34
N GLY A 39 -10.41 -12.43 18.12
CA GLY A 39 -10.37 -13.58 19.04
C GLY A 39 -9.84 -14.87 18.39
N VAL A 40 -9.55 -14.86 17.10
CA VAL A 40 -8.94 -15.98 16.38
C VAL A 40 -7.45 -15.70 16.18
N GLN A 41 -6.60 -16.60 16.67
CA GLN A 41 -5.16 -16.52 16.43
C GLN A 41 -4.86 -17.02 15.01
N VAL A 42 -4.32 -16.14 14.17
CA VAL A 42 -3.87 -16.44 12.82
C VAL A 42 -2.39 -16.15 12.72
N THR A 43 -1.61 -17.08 12.17
CA THR A 43 -0.19 -16.89 11.92
C THR A 43 0.01 -16.53 10.47
N GLY A 44 0.79 -15.47 10.21
CA GLY A 44 1.10 -15.08 8.84
C GLY A 44 1.99 -13.85 8.77
N PRO A 45 2.43 -13.49 7.56
CA PRO A 45 3.28 -12.34 7.38
C PRO A 45 2.49 -11.04 7.51
N ALA A 46 3.04 -10.08 8.26
CA ALA A 46 2.39 -8.81 8.58
C ALA A 46 1.97 -8.00 7.33
N TRP A 47 2.72 -8.12 6.23
CA TRP A 47 2.44 -7.36 5.01
C TRP A 47 1.10 -7.74 4.38
N VAL A 48 0.64 -8.98 4.54
CA VAL A 48 -0.66 -9.43 3.98
C VAL A 48 -1.80 -8.73 4.69
N LEU A 49 -1.78 -8.70 6.03
CA LEU A 49 -2.82 -8.06 6.81
C LEU A 49 -2.89 -6.55 6.51
N LEU A 50 -1.73 -5.89 6.47
CA LEU A 50 -1.67 -4.45 6.21
C LEU A 50 -2.11 -4.12 4.78
N LEU A 51 -1.83 -4.99 3.80
CA LEU A 51 -2.36 -4.85 2.45
C LEU A 51 -3.88 -4.99 2.42
N LEU A 52 -4.47 -5.95 3.14
CA LEU A 52 -5.92 -6.11 3.24
C LEU A 52 -6.58 -4.87 3.86
N VAL A 53 -6.04 -4.36 4.96
CA VAL A 53 -6.53 -3.13 5.61
C VAL A 53 -6.44 -1.94 4.65
N PHE A 54 -5.33 -1.80 3.93
CA PHE A 54 -5.15 -0.77 2.92
C PHE A 54 -6.22 -0.88 1.81
N LEU A 55 -6.46 -2.08 1.27
CA LEU A 55 -7.47 -2.30 0.23
C LEU A 55 -8.87 -1.95 0.72
N VAL A 56 -9.23 -2.31 1.96
CA VAL A 56 -10.52 -1.94 2.56
C VAL A 56 -10.65 -0.41 2.66
N GLY A 57 -9.65 0.28 3.22
CA GLY A 57 -9.65 1.73 3.32
C GLY A 57 -9.70 2.43 1.97
N TRP A 58 -8.97 1.91 0.98
CA TRP A 58 -8.98 2.42 -0.40
C TRP A 58 -10.36 2.25 -1.04
N LEU A 59 -11.00 1.08 -0.90
CA LEU A 59 -12.36 0.84 -1.40
C LEU A 59 -13.37 1.80 -0.76
N VAL A 60 -13.31 1.99 0.56
CA VAL A 60 -14.14 2.98 1.27
C VAL A 60 -13.90 4.38 0.69
N GLY A 61 -12.65 4.78 0.51
CA GLY A 61 -12.27 6.06 -0.10
C GLY A 61 -12.82 6.22 -1.52
N VAL A 62 -12.70 5.21 -2.38
CA VAL A 62 -13.23 5.25 -3.75
C VAL A 62 -14.76 5.37 -3.76
N LEU A 63 -15.45 4.63 -2.90
CA LEU A 63 -16.92 4.65 -2.80
C LEU A 63 -17.44 5.98 -2.26
N THR A 64 -16.72 6.61 -1.32
CA THR A 64 -17.09 7.90 -0.71
C THR A 64 -16.69 9.11 -1.55
N ASN A 65 -15.59 9.03 -2.33
CA ASN A 65 -15.09 10.13 -3.16
C ASN A 65 -15.91 10.39 -4.44
N ARG A 66 -16.97 9.61 -4.70
CA ARG A 66 -17.92 9.86 -5.80
C ARG A 66 -18.70 11.18 -5.69
N ARG A 67 -18.60 11.91 -4.56
CA ARG A 67 -19.38 13.13 -4.29
C ARG A 67 -18.62 14.46 -4.48
N SER A 68 -17.32 14.43 -4.77
CA SER A 68 -16.47 15.64 -4.90
C SER A 68 -16.12 16.02 -6.36
N ARG A 69 -17.00 15.68 -7.30
CA ARG A 69 -16.92 16.10 -8.72
C ARG A 69 -18.26 16.66 -9.23
N LYS A 70 -18.98 17.39 -8.37
CA LYS A 70 -20.03 18.32 -8.78
C LYS A 70 -19.56 19.73 -8.43
#